data_AF-E4NH86-F1
#
_entry.id   AF-E4NH86-F1
#
_cell.length_a   1.000
_cell.length_b   1.000
_cell.length_c   1.000
_cell.angle_alpha   90.00
_cell.angle_beta   90.00
_cell.angle_gamma   90.00
#
_symmetry.space_group_name_H-M   'P 1'
#
loop_
_entity.id
_entity.type
_entity.pdbx_description
1 polymer ?
#
loop_
_entity_poly.entity_id
_entity_poly.type
_entity_poly.pdbx_seq_one_letter_code
_entity_poly.pdbx_strand_id
1 'polypeptide(L)'
;MSNPTHLQYTKEHEWLTAAVDGVSTVGITAHAADALGDIVYVQLPEVGDTVTAGETCGELESTKSVSDLYSPATGEVTEVNQAVIDEPALVNSAPFEGGWLFKVRVEATDELLDADGYTAFTGA
;
A
#
# COMPACT_ATOMS: atom_id res chain seq x y z
N MET A 1 3.90 -0.61 -16.74
CA MET A 1 3.84 0.80 -16.29
C MET A 1 5.13 1.10 -15.55
N SER A 2 5.68 2.31 -15.63
CA SER A 2 6.84 2.68 -14.83
C SER A 2 6.39 3.02 -13.40
N ASN A 3 7.15 2.57 -12.41
CA ASN A 3 6.89 2.87 -11.00
C ASN A 3 7.14 4.37 -10.74
N PRO A 4 6.21 5.10 -10.08
CA PRO A 4 6.39 6.51 -9.76
C PRO A 4 7.67 6.79 -8.94
N THR A 5 8.52 7.69 -9.43
CA THR A 5 9.83 7.97 -8.81
C THR A 5 9.77 8.80 -7.53
N HIS A 6 8.60 9.35 -7.19
CA HIS A 6 8.40 10.14 -5.97
C HIS A 6 7.88 9.29 -4.79
N LEU A 7 7.67 7.99 -5.01
CA LEU A 7 7.26 7.03 -3.99
C LEU A 7 8.44 6.18 -3.54
N GLN A 8 8.31 5.62 -2.35
CA GLN A 8 9.15 4.55 -1.85
C GLN A 8 8.34 3.25 -1.80
N TYR A 9 9.01 2.11 -1.82
CA TYR A 9 8.41 0.79 -2.02
C TYR A 9 8.95 -0.23 -1.03
N THR A 10 8.16 -1.25 -0.73
CA THR A 10 8.58 -2.42 0.06
C THR A 10 8.88 -3.61 -0.86
N LYS A 11 9.49 -4.65 -0.31
CA LYS A 11 9.66 -5.94 -1.02
C LYS A 11 8.34 -6.71 -1.10
N GLU A 12 7.40 -6.40 -0.21
CA GLU A 12 6.04 -6.92 -0.11
C GLU A 12 5.07 -6.20 -1.07
N HIS A 13 5.58 -5.25 -1.86
CA HIS A 13 4.89 -4.57 -2.95
C HIS A 13 3.86 -3.51 -2.54
N GLU A 14 3.99 -2.96 -1.33
CA GLU A 14 3.38 -1.69 -0.96
C GLU A 14 4.23 -0.49 -1.43
N TRP A 15 3.60 0.67 -1.50
CA TRP A 15 4.25 1.96 -1.67
C TRP A 15 3.83 2.93 -0.58
N LEU A 16 4.71 3.89 -0.26
CA LEU A 16 4.39 5.05 0.55
C LEU A 16 4.88 6.37 -0.08
N THR A 17 4.14 7.45 0.17
CA THR A 17 4.59 8.81 -0.19
C THR A 17 5.64 9.32 0.80
N ALA A 18 6.41 10.32 0.37
CA ALA A 18 7.10 11.19 1.32
C ALA A 18 6.10 11.76 2.34
N ALA A 19 6.52 11.86 3.60
CA ALA A 19 5.65 12.36 4.67
C ALA A 19 5.42 13.87 4.52
N VAL A 20 4.15 14.28 4.55
CA VAL A 20 3.73 15.69 4.65
C VAL A 20 3.12 15.89 6.02
N ASP A 21 3.68 16.83 6.81
CA ASP A 21 3.31 17.03 8.23
C ASP A 21 3.38 15.74 9.07
N GLY A 22 4.34 14.87 8.72
CA GLY A 22 4.58 13.58 9.35
C GLY A 22 3.64 12.46 8.89
N VAL A 23 2.77 12.71 7.91
CA VAL A 23 1.80 11.72 7.41
C VAL A 23 2.17 11.25 6.01
N SER A 24 2.26 9.94 5.82
CA SER A 24 2.46 9.29 4.52
C SER A 24 1.19 8.58 4.08
N THR A 25 0.93 8.54 2.77
CA THR A 25 -0.13 7.73 2.17
C THR A 25 0.46 6.40 1.73
N VAL A 26 -0.28 5.31 1.95
CA VAL A 26 0.11 3.93 1.64
C VAL A 26 -0.84 3.32 0.62
N GLY A 27 -0.33 2.50 -0.28
CA GLY A 27 -1.13 1.64 -1.15
C GLY A 27 -0.32 0.45 -1.67
N ILE A 28 -0.90 -0.35 -2.58
CA ILE A 28 -0.16 -1.42 -3.27
C ILE A 28 0.22 -1.04 -4.69
N THR A 29 1.31 -1.61 -5.17
CA THR A 29 1.81 -1.36 -6.53
C THR A 29 0.91 -1.97 -7.59
N ALA A 30 1.02 -1.46 -8.83
CA ALA A 30 0.38 -2.08 -9.98
C ALA A 30 0.81 -3.55 -10.17
N HIS A 31 2.06 -3.89 -9.85
CA HIS A 31 2.54 -5.27 -9.90
C HIS A 31 1.77 -6.18 -8.94
N ALA A 32 1.56 -5.76 -7.70
CA ALA A 32 0.77 -6.50 -6.72
C ALA A 32 -0.69 -6.64 -7.14
N ALA A 33 -1.30 -5.55 -7.60
CA ALA A 33 -2.70 -5.55 -8.05
C ALA A 33 -2.91 -6.49 -9.25
N ASP A 34 -1.99 -6.47 -10.22
CA ASP A 34 -2.02 -7.37 -11.39
C ASP A 34 -1.81 -8.84 -10.97
N ALA A 35 -0.93 -9.10 -10.01
CA ALA A 35 -0.65 -10.44 -9.50
C ALA A 35 -1.85 -11.05 -8.76
N LEU A 36 -2.58 -10.23 -7.99
CA LEU A 36 -3.82 -10.65 -7.32
C LEU A 36 -4.96 -10.87 -8.31
N GLY A 37 -5.02 -10.07 -9.39
CA GLY A 37 -6.16 -10.00 -10.29
C GLY A 37 -7.27 -9.11 -9.75
N ASP A 38 -8.49 -9.27 -10.26
CA ASP A 38 -9.62 -8.39 -9.93
C ASP A 38 -9.93 -8.43 -8.42
N ILE A 39 -9.60 -7.35 -7.72
CA ILE A 39 -9.80 -7.20 -6.27
C ILE A 39 -11.28 -6.97 -6.01
N VAL A 40 -11.83 -7.75 -5.09
CA VAL A 40 -13.26 -7.75 -4.73
C VAL A 40 -13.50 -7.44 -3.25
N TYR A 41 -12.46 -7.46 -2.43
CA TYR A 41 -12.54 -7.12 -1.02
C TYR A 41 -11.22 -6.51 -0.52
N VAL A 42 -11.34 -5.54 0.38
CA VAL A 42 -10.22 -4.84 1.02
C VAL A 42 -10.53 -4.71 2.51
N GLN A 43 -9.65 -5.24 3.35
CA GLN A 43 -9.66 -5.01 4.78
C GLN A 43 -8.48 -4.10 5.15
N LEU A 44 -8.80 -2.98 5.79
CA LEU A 44 -7.84 -1.96 6.22
C LEU A 44 -7.78 -1.88 7.75
N PRO A 45 -6.68 -1.37 8.33
CA PRO A 45 -6.66 -1.01 9.75
C PRO A 45 -7.64 0.13 10.04
N GLU A 46 -8.04 0.31 11.30
CA GLU A 46 -8.93 1.41 11.70
C GLU A 46 -8.17 2.70 11.97
N VAL A 47 -8.82 3.86 11.83
CA VAL A 47 -8.23 5.14 12.24
C VAL A 47 -8.00 5.16 13.74
N GLY A 48 -6.77 5.49 14.15
CA GLY A 48 -6.30 5.43 15.53
C GLY A 48 -5.55 4.15 15.89
N ASP A 49 -5.55 3.14 15.00
CA ASP A 49 -4.75 1.94 15.21
C ASP A 49 -3.25 2.25 15.11
N THR A 50 -2.46 1.56 15.93
CA THR A 50 -1.01 1.52 15.76
C THR A 50 -0.65 0.39 14.81
N VAL A 51 0.11 0.69 13.77
CA VAL A 51 0.71 -0.28 12.85
C VAL A 51 2.22 -0.34 13.06
N THR A 52 2.82 -1.50 12.78
CA THR A 52 4.26 -1.74 12.89
C THR A 52 4.83 -2.07 11.52
N ALA A 53 5.97 -1.48 11.16
CA ALA A 53 6.66 -1.83 9.91
C ALA A 53 6.90 -3.35 9.80
N GLY A 54 6.56 -3.93 8.64
CA GLY A 54 6.73 -5.35 8.36
C GLY A 54 5.68 -6.28 9.00
N GLU A 55 4.73 -5.76 9.78
CA GLU A 55 3.62 -6.55 10.34
C GLU A 55 2.34 -6.41 9.49
N THR A 56 1.55 -7.47 9.45
CA THR A 56 0.24 -7.48 8.77
C THR A 56 -0.71 -6.50 9.46
N CYS A 57 -1.35 -5.64 8.68
CA CYS A 57 -2.33 -4.65 9.15
C CYS A 57 -3.69 -4.75 8.43
N GLY A 58 -3.82 -5.65 7.47
CA GLY A 58 -5.03 -5.84 6.67
C GLY A 58 -4.85 -6.96 5.64
N GLU A 59 -5.75 -7.02 4.67
CA GLU A 59 -5.69 -7.98 3.55
C GLU A 59 -6.42 -7.45 2.31
N LEU A 60 -5.98 -7.89 1.14
CA LEU A 60 -6.68 -7.71 -0.13
C LEU A 60 -7.05 -9.08 -0.71
N GLU A 61 -8.29 -9.20 -1.16
CA GLU A 61 -8.82 -10.43 -1.74
C GLU A 61 -9.34 -10.19 -3.15
N SER A 62 -8.94 -11.09 -4.05
CA SER A 62 -9.50 -11.25 -5.38
C SER A 62 -10.34 -12.53 -5.45
N THR A 63 -11.01 -12.76 -6.57
CA THR A 63 -11.74 -14.03 -6.79
C THR A 63 -10.83 -15.28 -6.83
N LYS A 64 -9.51 -15.11 -6.81
CA LYS A 64 -8.52 -16.18 -6.99
C LYS A 64 -7.56 -16.33 -5.82
N SER A 65 -7.34 -15.28 -5.04
CA SER A 65 -6.25 -15.23 -4.05
C SER A 65 -6.54 -14.19 -2.98
N VAL A 66 -5.94 -14.40 -1.81
CA VAL A 66 -5.90 -13.45 -0.70
C VAL A 66 -4.43 -13.12 -0.45
N SER A 67 -4.12 -11.86 -0.22
CA SER A 67 -2.80 -11.41 0.24
C SER A 67 -2.96 -10.59 1.50
N ASP A 68 -2.11 -10.86 2.48
CA ASP A 68 -1.88 -9.97 3.61
C ASP A 68 -1.40 -8.60 3.09
N LEU A 69 -1.79 -7.55 3.80
CA LEU A 69 -1.29 -6.19 3.63
C LEU A 69 -0.31 -5.89 4.77
N TYR A 70 0.95 -5.61 4.46
CA TYR A 70 1.96 -5.27 5.44
C TYR A 70 2.08 -3.76 5.58
N SER A 71 2.28 -3.28 6.81
CA SER A 71 2.55 -1.85 6.98
C SER A 71 3.99 -1.53 6.56
N PRO A 72 4.22 -0.52 5.70
CA PRO A 72 5.58 -0.08 5.35
C PRO A 72 6.23 0.79 6.46
N ALA A 73 5.46 1.17 7.48
CA ALA A 73 5.89 2.07 8.53
C ALA A 73 5.33 1.68 9.91
N THR A 74 6.05 2.03 10.96
CA THR A 74 5.53 2.05 12.32
C THR A 74 4.93 3.42 12.60
N GLY A 75 3.70 3.44 13.12
CA GLY A 75 3.00 4.69 13.44
C GLY A 75 1.51 4.53 13.66
N GLU A 76 0.79 5.65 13.64
CA GLU A 76 -0.67 5.69 13.87
C GLU A 76 -1.43 5.90 12.56
N VAL A 77 -2.46 5.11 12.31
CA VAL A 77 -3.35 5.28 11.15
C VAL A 77 -4.21 6.53 11.36
N THR A 78 -4.15 7.45 10.40
CA THR A 78 -4.83 8.76 10.48
C THR A 78 -6.02 8.88 9.55
N GLU A 79 -6.07 8.06 8.50
CA GLU A 79 -7.13 8.07 7.50
C GLU A 79 -7.18 6.72 6.78
N VAL A 80 -8.38 6.29 6.38
CA VAL A 80 -8.60 5.12 5.52
C VAL A 80 -9.38 5.55 4.30
N ASN A 81 -9.11 4.94 3.16
CA ASN A 81 -9.82 5.24 1.93
C ASN A 81 -11.14 4.47 1.87
N GLN A 82 -12.24 5.10 2.29
CA GLN A 82 -13.56 4.48 2.21
C GLN A 82 -13.95 4.12 0.76
N ALA A 83 -13.43 4.83 -0.25
CA ALA A 83 -13.77 4.57 -1.64
C ALA A 83 -13.27 3.20 -2.11
N VAL A 84 -12.10 2.71 -1.66
CA VAL A 84 -11.63 1.35 -2.03
C VAL A 84 -12.34 0.25 -1.25
N ILE A 85 -12.92 0.55 -0.09
CA ILE A 85 -13.77 -0.41 0.63
C ILE A 85 -15.09 -0.58 -0.12
N ASP A 86 -15.68 0.54 -0.58
CA ASP A 86 -16.95 0.54 -1.30
C ASP A 86 -16.78 0.08 -2.78
N GLU A 87 -15.63 0.38 -3.39
CA GLU A 87 -15.26 0.04 -4.77
C GLU A 87 -13.82 -0.53 -4.86
N PRO A 88 -13.60 -1.81 -4.48
CA PRO A 88 -12.27 -2.44 -4.47
C PRO A 88 -11.50 -2.42 -5.79
N ALA A 89 -12.20 -2.35 -6.93
CA ALA A 89 -11.59 -2.26 -8.25
C ALA A 89 -10.76 -0.97 -8.48
N LEU A 90 -10.88 0.03 -7.61
CA LEU A 90 -10.00 1.21 -7.61
C LEU A 90 -8.54 0.85 -7.34
N VAL A 91 -8.28 -0.20 -6.55
CA VAL A 91 -6.92 -0.68 -6.30
C VAL A 91 -6.27 -1.20 -7.58
N ASN A 92 -7.04 -1.87 -8.46
CA ASN A 92 -6.54 -2.30 -9.76
C ASN A 92 -6.43 -1.15 -10.77
N SER A 93 -7.45 -0.27 -10.84
CA SER A 93 -7.56 0.73 -11.91
C SER A 93 -6.75 2.01 -11.65
N ALA A 94 -6.47 2.34 -10.39
CA ALA A 94 -5.76 3.54 -9.98
C ALA A 94 -4.78 3.30 -8.81
N PRO A 95 -3.89 2.28 -8.88
CA PRO A 95 -3.08 1.81 -7.74
C PRO A 95 -2.18 2.88 -7.11
N PHE A 96 -1.79 3.91 -7.86
CA PHE A 96 -0.94 5.01 -7.39
C PHE A 96 -1.69 6.34 -7.24
N GLU A 97 -3.02 6.33 -7.44
CA GLU A 97 -3.88 7.50 -7.37
C GLU A 97 -5.08 7.20 -6.45
N GLY A 98 -6.28 6.97 -7.01
CA GLY A 98 -7.50 6.72 -6.25
C GLY A 98 -7.55 5.40 -5.47
N GLY A 99 -6.64 4.47 -5.78
CA GLY A 99 -6.50 3.16 -5.15
C GLY A 99 -5.59 3.12 -3.91
N TRP A 100 -5.22 4.27 -3.35
CA TRP A 100 -4.53 4.33 -2.06
C TRP A 100 -5.38 3.68 -0.95
N LEU A 101 -4.74 3.14 0.08
CA LEU A 101 -5.39 2.31 1.10
C LEU A 101 -5.61 3.09 2.40
N PHE A 102 -4.53 3.53 3.04
CA PHE A 102 -4.60 4.26 4.31
C PHE A 102 -3.49 5.31 4.40
N LYS A 103 -3.59 6.19 5.40
CA LYS A 103 -2.53 7.15 5.76
C LYS A 103 -2.02 6.88 7.16
N VAL A 104 -0.71 6.98 7.34
CA VAL A 104 -0.04 6.72 8.60
C VAL A 104 0.79 7.93 9.02
N ARG A 105 0.66 8.35 10.28
CA ARG A 105 1.61 9.27 10.91
C ARG A 105 2.87 8.49 11.25
N VAL A 106 3.92 8.69 10.47
CA VAL A 106 5.13 7.87 10.51
C VAL A 106 5.99 8.21 11.73
N GLU A 107 6.34 7.19 12.49
CA GLU A 107 7.35 7.27 13.56
C GLU A 107 8.67 6.64 13.11
N ALA A 108 8.60 5.51 12.40
CA ALA A 108 9.75 4.81 11.84
C ALA A 108 9.37 4.03 10.58
N THR A 109 10.36 3.71 9.75
CA THR A 109 10.23 2.82 8.60
C THR A 109 11.37 1.81 8.61
N ASP A 110 11.13 0.65 8.00
CA ASP A 110 12.18 -0.33 7.71
C ASP A 110 12.93 0.03 6.41
N GLU A 111 13.66 -0.93 5.85
CA GLU A 111 14.34 -0.79 4.55
C GLU A 111 13.31 -0.59 3.43
N LEU A 112 13.36 0.58 2.80
CA LEU A 112 12.54 0.92 1.65
C LEU A 112 13.39 0.98 0.38
N LEU A 113 12.78 0.62 -0.74
CA LEU A 113 13.32 0.74 -2.08
C LEU A 113 12.87 2.07 -2.71
N ASP A 114 13.73 2.68 -3.52
CA ASP A 114 13.28 3.68 -4.48
C ASP A 114 12.67 2.99 -5.72
N ALA A 115 12.16 3.78 -6.67
CA ALA A 115 11.53 3.23 -7.86
C ALA A 115 12.46 2.39 -8.72
N ASP A 116 13.75 2.76 -8.84
CA ASP A 116 14.73 2.01 -9.62
C ASP A 116 15.07 0.67 -8.94
N GLY A 117 15.24 0.69 -7.61
CA GLY A 117 15.46 -0.48 -6.79
C GLY A 117 14.28 -1.45 -6.82
N TYR A 118 13.05 -0.94 -6.74
CA TYR A 118 11.84 -1.77 -6.85
C TYR A 118 11.68 -2.37 -8.25
N THR A 119 11.92 -1.57 -9.30
CA THR A 119 11.88 -2.04 -10.70
C THR A 119 12.89 -3.16 -10.94
N ALA A 120 14.11 -3.01 -10.44
CA ALA A 120 15.14 -4.04 -10.50
C ALA A 120 14.75 -5.31 -9.70
N PHE A 121 14.11 -5.15 -8.53
CA PHE A 121 13.62 -6.24 -7.70
C PHE A 121 12.52 -7.06 -8.39
N THR A 122 11.56 -6.42 -9.04
CA THR A 122 10.47 -7.10 -9.76
C THR A 122 10.88 -7.65 -11.14
N GLY A 123 12.07 -7.30 -11.63
CA GLY A 123 12.53 -7.65 -12.97
C GLY A 123 11.69 -7.01 -14.09
N ALA A 124 11.14 -5.82 -13.82
CA ALA A 124 10.25 -5.07 -14.70
C ALA A 124 11.00 -4.05 -15.57
#